data_AF-S4AGQ9-F1
#
_entry.id   AF-S4AGQ9-F1
#
_cell.length_a   1.000
_cell.length_b   1.000
_cell.length_c   1.000
_cell.angle_alpha   90.00
_cell.angle_beta   90.00
_cell.angle_gamma   90.00
#
_symmetry.space_group_name_H-M   'P 1'
#
loop_
_entity.id
_entity.type
_entity.pdbx_description
1 polymer ?
#
loop_
_entity_poly.entity_id
_entity_poly.type
_entity_poly.pdbx_seq_one_letter_code
_entity_poly.pdbx_strand_id
1 'polypeptide(L)'
;MRGPEKAARAVARLRAAAPHPAASPVERAWAVLPAWARDEAPHPGPPHLCHGDLHLGQLVRTPAGQWLLIDIDDLGTGDPAWDLARPAAWYACGLLLPEEWTRFLNAYRAAGGPAVPADGSDPWPILDVPARALTVQTAALAITKAMAAERALDEVEETFVDACRRMAAVPPDLAPTGTK
;
A
#
# COMPACT_ATOMS: atom_id res chain seq x y z
N MET A 1 9.46 10.68 -1.52
CA MET A 1 8.64 9.67 -2.21
C MET A 1 7.21 10.17 -2.30
N ARG A 2 6.37 9.57 -3.15
CA ARG A 2 5.03 10.09 -3.49
C ARG A 2 3.87 9.14 -3.13
N GLY A 3 4.11 8.15 -2.27
CA GLY A 3 3.10 7.17 -1.86
C GLY A 3 1.82 7.79 -1.27
N PRO A 4 1.91 8.55 -0.16
CA PRO A 4 0.78 9.26 0.43
C PRO A 4 0.05 10.18 -0.57
N GLU A 5 0.79 11.00 -1.32
CA GLU A 5 0.24 11.91 -2.35
C GLU A 5 -0.56 11.13 -3.40
N LYS A 6 -0.02 10.01 -3.91
CA LYS A 6 -0.71 9.14 -4.88
C LYS A 6 -2.01 8.57 -4.30
N ALA A 7 -2.00 8.12 -3.05
CA ALA A 7 -3.17 7.59 -2.37
C ALA A 7 -4.25 8.68 -2.19
N ALA A 8 -3.85 9.85 -1.71
CA ALA A 8 -4.74 11.00 -1.54
C ALA A 8 -5.36 11.43 -2.87
N ARG A 9 -4.55 11.49 -3.95
CA ARG A 9 -5.02 11.83 -5.30
C ARG A 9 -6.01 10.81 -5.84
N ALA A 10 -5.81 9.52 -5.59
CA ALA A 10 -6.75 8.47 -6.00
C ALA A 10 -8.11 8.63 -5.30
N VAL A 11 -8.11 8.89 -3.99
CA VAL A 11 -9.34 9.12 -3.22
C VAL A 11 -10.04 10.41 -3.64
N ALA A 12 -9.30 11.49 -3.90
CA ALA A 12 -9.87 12.73 -4.42
C ALA A 12 -10.55 12.50 -5.80
N ARG A 13 -9.93 11.69 -6.67
CA ARG A 13 -10.51 11.34 -7.97
C ARG A 13 -11.80 10.52 -7.82
N LEU A 14 -11.85 9.57 -6.90
CA LEU A 14 -13.06 8.81 -6.59
C LEU A 14 -14.19 9.73 -6.11
N ARG A 15 -13.90 10.65 -5.18
CA ARG A 15 -14.87 11.62 -4.64
C ARG A 15 -15.45 12.57 -5.69
N ALA A 16 -14.66 12.88 -6.72
CA ALA A 16 -15.08 13.73 -7.82
C ALA A 16 -15.86 12.97 -8.92
N ALA A 17 -15.88 11.64 -8.88
CA ALA A 17 -16.61 10.82 -9.85
C ALA A 17 -18.11 10.76 -9.53
N ALA A 18 -18.91 10.24 -10.47
CA ALA A 18 -20.33 9.97 -10.22
C ALA A 18 -20.52 8.97 -9.05
N PRO A 19 -21.68 8.97 -8.36
CA PRO A 19 -21.92 8.05 -7.26
C PRO A 19 -21.74 6.58 -7.66
N HIS A 20 -21.01 5.82 -6.83
CA HIS A 20 -20.80 4.39 -7.02
C HIS A 20 -21.00 3.64 -5.69
N PRO A 21 -21.74 2.52 -5.66
CA PRO A 21 -22.05 1.81 -4.41
C PRO A 21 -20.81 1.31 -3.65
N ALA A 22 -19.72 1.01 -4.37
CA ALA A 22 -18.46 0.59 -3.77
C ALA A 22 -17.60 1.75 -3.20
N ALA A 23 -17.97 3.02 -3.41
CA ALA A 23 -17.14 4.15 -2.96
C ALA A 23 -17.14 4.31 -1.43
N SER A 24 -18.31 4.15 -0.80
CA SER A 24 -18.50 4.43 0.62
C SER A 24 -17.57 3.62 1.55
N PRO A 25 -17.35 2.30 1.36
CA PRO A 25 -16.34 1.56 2.11
C PRO A 25 -14.91 2.10 1.96
N VAL A 26 -14.52 2.51 0.75
CA VAL A 26 -13.19 3.04 0.45
C VAL A 26 -12.96 4.36 1.17
N GLU A 27 -13.96 5.24 1.18
CA GLU A 27 -13.90 6.52 1.87
C GLU A 27 -13.83 6.38 3.40
N ARG A 28 -14.60 5.45 3.98
CA ARG A 28 -14.51 5.15 5.42
C ARG A 28 -13.17 4.56 5.80
N ALA A 29 -12.66 3.62 4.99
CA ALA A 29 -11.34 3.03 5.17
C ALA A 29 -10.23 4.08 5.08
N TRP A 30 -10.34 5.04 4.17
CA TRP A 30 -9.43 6.19 4.09
C TRP A 30 -9.50 7.04 5.37
N ALA A 31 -10.69 7.41 5.83
CA ALA A 31 -10.88 8.34 6.94
C ALA A 31 -10.25 7.90 8.27
N VAL A 32 -10.07 6.59 8.49
CA VAL A 32 -9.46 6.04 9.70
C VAL A 32 -7.92 5.95 9.63
N LEU A 33 -7.30 6.30 8.50
CA LEU A 33 -5.85 6.30 8.37
C LEU A 33 -5.24 7.55 9.03
N PRO A 34 -4.03 7.44 9.61
CA PRO A 34 -3.35 8.58 10.21
C PRO A 34 -3.04 9.66 9.17
N ALA A 35 -3.01 10.92 9.61
CA ALA A 35 -2.83 12.08 8.72
C ALA A 35 -1.59 11.98 7.82
N TRP A 36 -0.49 11.42 8.32
CA TRP A 36 0.74 11.26 7.53
C TRP A 36 0.59 10.28 6.35
N ALA A 37 -0.25 9.27 6.48
CA ALA A 37 -0.54 8.34 5.39
C ALA A 37 -1.52 8.93 4.38
N ARG A 38 -2.26 9.98 4.80
CA ARG A 38 -3.23 10.71 3.99
C ARG A 38 -2.67 11.92 3.26
N ASP A 39 -1.35 12.13 3.31
CA ASP A 39 -0.68 13.32 2.78
C ASP A 39 -1.12 14.64 3.44
N GLU A 40 -1.59 14.56 4.68
CA GLU A 40 -2.07 15.71 5.46
C GLU A 40 -1.05 16.18 6.51
N ALA A 41 -0.01 15.39 6.74
CA ALA A 41 1.08 15.69 7.67
C ALA A 41 2.38 15.00 7.20
N PRO A 42 3.57 15.50 7.57
CA PRO A 42 4.82 14.77 7.32
C PRO A 42 4.86 13.46 8.11
N HIS A 43 5.56 12.46 7.56
CA HIS A 43 5.86 11.22 8.29
C HIS A 43 6.77 11.51 9.50
N PRO A 44 6.48 10.95 10.69
CA PRO A 44 7.20 11.29 11.93
C PRO A 44 8.59 10.64 12.08
N GLY A 45 8.90 9.59 11.31
CA GLY A 45 10.15 8.85 11.40
C GLY A 45 11.29 9.39 10.52
N PRO A 46 12.51 8.84 10.67
CA PRO A 46 13.66 9.23 9.87
C PRO A 46 13.44 8.89 8.38
N PRO A 47 13.70 9.84 7.47
CA PRO A 47 13.50 9.60 6.05
C PRO A 47 14.54 8.62 5.50
N HIS A 48 14.08 7.68 4.68
CA HIS A 48 14.90 6.82 3.84
C HIS A 48 14.68 7.15 2.37
N LEU A 49 15.65 6.84 1.53
CA LEU A 49 15.44 6.87 0.08
C LEU A 49 14.51 5.72 -0.30
N CYS A 50 13.34 6.05 -0.86
CA CYS A 50 12.33 5.08 -1.27
C CYS A 50 12.08 5.22 -2.77
N HIS A 51 11.82 4.11 -3.44
CA HIS A 51 11.46 4.06 -4.86
C HIS A 51 10.18 4.84 -5.15
N GLY A 52 9.18 4.73 -4.27
CA GLY A 52 7.92 5.48 -4.35
C GLY A 52 6.83 4.85 -5.21
N ASP A 53 7.16 3.87 -6.05
CA ASP A 53 6.19 3.00 -6.72
C ASP A 53 6.72 1.58 -7.01
N LEU A 54 7.42 0.97 -6.05
CA LEU A 54 8.04 -0.33 -6.26
C LEU A 54 7.02 -1.40 -6.70
N HIS A 55 7.25 -2.01 -7.86
CA HIS A 55 6.57 -3.23 -8.30
C HIS A 55 7.46 -4.10 -9.22
N LEU A 56 7.15 -5.39 -9.30
CA LEU A 56 8.01 -6.37 -10.01
C LEU A 56 8.20 -6.06 -11.50
N GLY A 57 7.24 -5.39 -12.14
CA GLY A 57 7.37 -4.91 -13.52
C GLY A 57 8.51 -3.90 -13.76
N GLN A 58 9.11 -3.34 -12.71
CA GLN A 58 10.25 -2.41 -12.78
C GLN A 58 11.60 -3.12 -12.57
N LEU A 59 11.61 -4.44 -12.42
CA LEU A 59 12.84 -5.22 -12.35
C LEU A 59 13.23 -5.66 -13.76
N VAL A 60 14.39 -5.19 -14.21
CA VAL A 60 14.99 -5.62 -15.47
C VAL A 60 16.29 -6.35 -15.21
N ARG A 61 16.61 -7.32 -16.07
CA ARG A 61 17.84 -8.09 -15.97
C ARG A 61 18.78 -7.72 -17.12
N THR A 62 20.01 -7.34 -16.79
CA THR A 62 21.03 -7.03 -17.81
C THR A 62 21.46 -8.31 -18.52
N PRO A 63 22.07 -8.22 -19.73
CA PRO A 63 22.65 -9.39 -20.40
C PRO A 63 23.72 -10.12 -19.55
N ALA A 64 24.42 -9.40 -18.67
CA ALA A 64 25.38 -9.98 -17.72
C ALA A 64 24.71 -10.63 -16.49
N GLY A 65 23.37 -10.60 -16.41
CA GLY A 65 22.58 -11.30 -15.40
C GLY A 65 22.27 -10.49 -14.13
N GLN A 66 22.65 -9.22 -14.06
CA GLN A 66 22.40 -8.33 -12.92
C GLN A 66 20.95 -7.83 -12.93
N TRP A 67 20.33 -7.73 -11.76
CA TRP A 67 19.03 -7.08 -11.60
C TRP A 67 19.21 -5.57 -11.41
N LEU A 68 18.42 -4.79 -12.13
CA LEU A 68 18.32 -3.35 -12.00
C LEU A 68 16.87 -2.97 -11.72
N LEU A 69 16.69 -1.98 -10.86
CA LEU A 69 15.41 -1.33 -10.62
C LEU A 69 15.35 -0.07 -11.48
N ILE A 70 14.30 0.05 -12.30
CA ILE A 70 14.06 1.19 -13.19
C ILE A 70 12.81 1.96 -12.74
N ASP A 71 12.44 3.01 -13.47
CA ASP A 71 11.22 3.82 -13.21
C ASP A 71 11.31 4.62 -11.90
N ILE A 72 12.38 5.39 -11.78
CA ILE A 72 12.74 6.18 -10.58
C ILE A 72 12.05 7.55 -10.51
N ASP A 73 10.98 7.77 -11.28
CA ASP A 73 10.32 9.09 -11.38
C ASP A 73 9.65 9.52 -10.05
N ASP A 74 9.31 8.56 -9.19
CA ASP A 74 8.73 8.80 -7.87
C ASP A 74 9.74 8.65 -6.71
N LEU A 75 11.03 8.51 -7.05
CA LEU A 75 12.12 8.37 -6.10
C LEU A 75 12.17 9.58 -5.16
N GLY A 76 12.29 9.32 -3.86
CA GLY A 76 12.62 10.38 -2.92
C GLY A 76 12.58 9.92 -1.46
N THR A 77 12.73 10.88 -0.56
CA THR A 77 12.75 10.60 0.89
C THR A 77 11.37 10.30 1.46
N GLY A 78 11.29 9.34 2.39
CA GLY A 78 10.05 9.02 3.13
C GLY A 78 10.19 7.78 4.01
N ASP A 79 9.06 7.22 4.42
CA ASP A 79 9.01 5.97 5.17
C ASP A 79 9.28 4.78 4.23
N PRO A 80 10.35 3.99 4.47
CA PRO A 80 10.72 2.87 3.60
C PRO A 80 9.67 1.76 3.54
N ALA A 81 8.73 1.70 4.49
CA ALA A 81 7.61 0.77 4.45
C ALA A 81 6.68 0.97 3.24
N TRP A 82 6.67 2.16 2.63
CA TRP A 82 5.88 2.41 1.41
C TRP A 82 6.32 1.59 0.21
N ASP A 83 7.61 1.27 0.08
CA ASP A 83 8.09 0.40 -0.99
C ASP A 83 7.61 -1.05 -0.81
N LEU A 84 7.27 -1.46 0.43
CA LEU A 84 6.68 -2.76 0.74
C LEU A 84 5.14 -2.75 0.74
N ALA A 85 4.50 -1.59 0.58
CA ALA A 85 3.05 -1.46 0.71
C ALA A 85 2.29 -2.35 -0.28
N ARG A 86 2.81 -2.53 -1.50
CA ARG A 86 2.18 -3.35 -2.55
C ARG A 86 2.15 -4.84 -2.23
N PRO A 87 3.29 -5.51 -2.01
CA PRO A 87 3.25 -6.91 -1.62
C PRO A 87 2.54 -7.11 -0.28
N ALA A 88 2.66 -6.17 0.68
CA ALA A 88 1.93 -6.25 1.95
C ALA A 88 0.41 -6.17 1.79
N ALA A 89 -0.09 -5.22 0.98
CA ALA A 89 -1.51 -5.09 0.68
C ALA A 89 -2.06 -6.34 -0.03
N TRP A 90 -1.31 -6.89 -0.99
CA TRP A 90 -1.72 -8.10 -1.71
C TRP A 90 -1.80 -9.30 -0.78
N TYR A 91 -0.81 -9.48 0.09
CA TYR A 91 -0.85 -10.54 1.10
C TYR A 91 -2.04 -10.35 2.07
N ALA A 92 -2.24 -9.14 2.60
CA ALA A 92 -3.36 -8.85 3.51
C ALA A 92 -4.74 -9.02 2.85
N CYS A 93 -4.81 -8.88 1.52
CA CYS A 93 -6.03 -9.12 0.74
C CYS A 93 -6.19 -10.58 0.29
N GLY A 94 -5.22 -11.47 0.56
CA GLY A 94 -5.24 -12.87 0.11
C GLY A 94 -4.85 -13.08 -1.35
N LEU A 95 -4.27 -12.07 -2.01
CA LEU A 95 -3.84 -12.11 -3.41
C LEU A 95 -2.38 -12.57 -3.58
N LEU A 96 -1.60 -12.58 -2.49
CA LEU A 96 -0.23 -13.10 -2.47
C LEU A 96 -0.16 -14.28 -1.50
N LEU A 97 0.39 -15.40 -1.98
CA LEU A 97 0.51 -16.61 -1.18
C LEU A 97 1.45 -16.41 0.02
N PRO A 98 1.17 -17.02 1.19
CA PRO A 98 1.99 -16.85 2.38
C PRO A 98 3.46 -17.25 2.22
N GLU A 99 3.75 -18.29 1.43
CA GLU A 99 5.11 -18.73 1.14
C GLU A 99 5.89 -17.69 0.31
N GLU A 100 5.25 -17.05 -0.66
CA GLU A 100 5.86 -16.01 -1.48
C GLU A 100 6.11 -14.74 -0.67
N TRP A 101 5.15 -14.35 0.18
CA TRP A 101 5.32 -13.25 1.12
C TRP A 101 6.49 -13.49 2.09
N THR A 102 6.54 -14.68 2.68
CA THR A 102 7.60 -15.07 3.62
C THR A 102 8.97 -15.08 2.92
N ARG A 103 9.04 -15.66 1.72
CA ARG A 103 10.27 -15.69 0.92
C ARG A 103 10.77 -14.29 0.60
N PHE A 104 9.86 -13.41 0.16
CA PHE A 104 10.19 -12.02 -0.14
C PHE A 104 10.71 -11.27 1.09
N LEU A 105 10.01 -11.33 2.22
CA LEU A 105 10.43 -10.66 3.45
C LEU A 105 11.77 -11.17 3.96
N ASN A 106 12.01 -12.48 3.90
CA ASN A 106 13.29 -13.06 4.31
C ASN A 106 14.43 -12.58 3.43
N ALA A 107 14.23 -12.51 2.10
CA ALA A 107 15.22 -11.97 1.19
C ALA A 107 15.48 -10.47 1.43
N TYR A 108 14.42 -9.68 1.67
CA TYR A 108 14.53 -8.26 1.98
C TYR A 108 15.34 -8.02 3.26
N ARG A 109 15.06 -8.77 4.34
CA ARG A 109 15.81 -8.72 5.60
C ARG A 109 17.26 -9.15 5.42
N ALA A 110 17.51 -10.26 4.71
CA ALA A 110 18.86 -10.74 4.44
C ALA A 110 19.70 -9.74 3.64
N ALA A 111 19.07 -8.93 2.79
CA ALA A 111 19.71 -7.85 2.06
C ALA A 111 19.91 -6.56 2.91
N GLY A 112 19.53 -6.57 4.19
CA GLY A 112 19.64 -5.41 5.08
C GLY A 112 18.57 -4.34 4.85
N GLY A 113 17.40 -4.72 4.31
CA GLY A 113 16.32 -3.79 4.01
C GLY A 113 15.82 -3.02 5.25
N PRO A 114 15.72 -1.68 5.19
CA PRO A 114 15.50 -0.85 6.38
C PRO A 114 14.06 -0.78 6.88
N ALA A 115 13.08 -1.23 6.10
CA ALA A 115 11.67 -1.00 6.39
C ALA A 115 11.06 -1.89 7.47
N VAL A 116 11.69 -3.02 7.81
CA VAL A 116 11.15 -3.97 8.78
C VAL A 116 12.26 -4.47 9.71
N PRO A 117 11.92 -4.99 10.91
CA PRO A 117 12.90 -5.46 11.87
C PRO A 117 13.73 -6.62 11.29
N ALA A 118 15.05 -6.54 11.49
CA ALA A 118 16.00 -7.51 10.96
C ALA A 118 16.01 -8.82 11.75
N ASP A 119 15.56 -8.80 13.00
CA ASP A 119 15.51 -9.95 13.92
C ASP A 119 14.38 -10.95 13.62
N GLY A 120 13.57 -10.67 12.60
CA GLY A 120 12.45 -11.52 12.20
C GLY A 120 11.17 -11.31 13.01
N SER A 121 11.11 -10.28 13.86
CA SER A 121 9.87 -9.93 14.57
C SER A 121 8.73 -9.61 13.61
N ASP A 122 7.51 -9.57 14.13
CA ASP A 122 6.31 -9.24 13.35
C ASP A 122 6.49 -7.91 12.57
N PRO A 123 6.37 -7.90 11.23
CA PRO A 123 6.51 -6.68 10.44
C PRO A 123 5.23 -5.81 10.43
N TRP A 124 4.07 -6.34 10.83
CA TRP A 124 2.78 -5.65 10.71
C TRP A 124 2.66 -4.33 11.47
N PRO A 125 3.27 -4.14 12.65
CA PRO A 125 3.28 -2.83 13.32
C PRO A 125 3.82 -1.70 12.44
N ILE A 126 4.68 -2.01 11.47
CA ILE A 126 5.24 -1.03 10.52
C ILE A 126 4.50 -1.04 9.18
N LEU A 127 4.08 -2.22 8.71
CA LEU A 127 3.48 -2.37 7.38
C LEU A 127 1.98 -2.10 7.31
N ASP A 128 1.24 -2.15 8.43
CA ASP A 128 -0.23 -2.06 8.42
C ASP A 128 -0.72 -0.79 7.72
N VAL A 129 -0.22 0.38 8.13
CA VAL A 129 -0.72 1.66 7.61
C VAL A 129 -0.42 1.83 6.11
N PRO A 130 0.82 1.63 5.61
CA PRO A 130 1.10 1.71 4.17
C PRO A 130 0.31 0.68 3.36
N ALA A 131 0.18 -0.56 3.84
CA ALA A 131 -0.60 -1.60 3.16
C ALA A 131 -2.08 -1.20 3.04
N ARG A 132 -2.67 -0.70 4.13
CA ARG A 132 -4.06 -0.20 4.16
C ARG A 132 -4.25 1.01 3.24
N ALA A 133 -3.31 1.95 3.22
CA ALA A 133 -3.37 3.11 2.32
C ALA A 133 -3.32 2.68 0.85
N LEU A 134 -2.47 1.71 0.50
CA LEU A 134 -2.40 1.20 -0.87
C LEU A 134 -3.64 0.37 -1.25
N THR A 135 -4.23 -0.38 -0.33
CA THR A 135 -5.52 -1.06 -0.54
C THR A 135 -6.61 -0.04 -0.91
N VAL A 136 -6.71 1.06 -0.16
CA VAL A 136 -7.63 2.17 -0.45
C VAL A 136 -7.33 2.81 -1.80
N GLN A 137 -6.07 3.12 -2.10
CA GLN A 137 -5.64 3.68 -3.38
C GLN A 137 -6.05 2.77 -4.54
N THR A 138 -5.78 1.47 -4.43
CA THR A 138 -6.09 0.48 -5.47
C THR A 138 -7.59 0.40 -5.71
N ALA A 139 -8.39 0.30 -4.66
CA ALA A 139 -9.84 0.27 -4.75
C ALA A 139 -10.43 1.55 -5.38
N ALA A 140 -9.92 2.73 -4.98
CA ALA A 140 -10.37 4.01 -5.53
C ALA A 140 -10.08 4.13 -7.03
N LEU A 141 -8.87 3.71 -7.46
CA LEU A 141 -8.50 3.69 -8.87
C LEU A 141 -9.30 2.66 -9.66
N ALA A 142 -9.54 1.48 -9.11
CA ALA A 142 -10.33 0.42 -9.74
C ALA A 142 -11.77 0.90 -10.02
N ILE A 143 -12.45 1.43 -9.02
CA ILE A 143 -13.81 2.00 -9.16
C ILE A 143 -13.83 3.08 -10.24
N THR A 144 -12.90 4.03 -10.16
CA THR A 144 -12.88 5.15 -11.12
C THR A 144 -12.62 4.67 -12.55
N LYS A 145 -11.74 3.67 -12.74
CA LYS A 145 -11.46 3.09 -14.06
C LYS A 145 -12.63 2.27 -14.58
N ALA A 146 -13.27 1.46 -13.74
CA ALA A 146 -14.43 0.65 -14.10
C ALA A 146 -15.61 1.52 -14.53
N MET A 147 -15.88 2.61 -13.80
CA MET A 147 -16.90 3.59 -14.18
C MET A 147 -16.60 4.25 -15.54
N ALA A 148 -15.36 4.70 -15.75
CA ALA A 148 -14.97 5.33 -17.01
C ALA A 148 -15.05 4.37 -18.22
N ALA A 149 -14.91 3.07 -17.96
CA ALA A 149 -15.03 2.02 -18.96
C ALA A 149 -16.43 1.38 -19.00
N GLU A 150 -17.40 1.91 -18.25
CA GLU A 150 -18.78 1.41 -18.15
C GLU A 150 -18.87 -0.12 -17.89
N ARG A 151 -18.00 -0.62 -17.01
CA ARG A 151 -17.92 -2.04 -16.67
C ARG A 151 -18.08 -2.29 -15.17
N ALA A 152 -18.43 -3.52 -14.83
CA ALA A 152 -18.32 -4.00 -13.46
C ALA A 152 -16.84 -4.11 -13.03
N LEU A 153 -16.62 -4.13 -11.71
CA LEU A 153 -15.33 -4.50 -11.13
C LEU A 153 -15.05 -5.99 -11.41
N ASP A 154 -13.79 -6.33 -11.60
CA ASP A 154 -13.37 -7.73 -11.62
C ASP A 154 -13.15 -8.29 -10.21
N GLU A 155 -12.98 -9.61 -10.10
CA GLU A 155 -12.83 -10.31 -8.81
C GLU A 155 -11.65 -9.80 -7.96
N VAL A 156 -10.55 -9.40 -8.61
CA VAL A 156 -9.37 -8.85 -7.92
C VAL A 156 -9.67 -7.44 -7.42
N GLU A 157 -10.32 -6.61 -8.24
CA GLU A 157 -10.75 -5.26 -7.87
C GLU A 157 -11.77 -5.30 -6.71
N GLU A 158 -12.73 -6.23 -6.74
CA GLU A 158 -13.69 -6.47 -5.67
C GLU A 158 -13.02 -6.85 -4.36
N THR A 159 -11.96 -7.68 -4.42
CA THR A 159 -11.19 -8.09 -3.25
C THR A 159 -10.60 -6.88 -2.49
N PHE A 160 -10.12 -5.85 -3.19
CA PHE A 160 -9.64 -4.62 -2.53
C PHE A 160 -10.78 -3.79 -1.92
N VAL A 161 -11.94 -3.75 -2.56
CA VAL A 161 -13.13 -3.08 -1.99
C VAL A 161 -13.59 -3.81 -0.73
N ASP A 162 -13.61 -5.14 -0.73
CA ASP A 162 -13.94 -5.96 0.43
C ASP A 162 -12.95 -5.77 1.58
N ALA A 163 -11.66 -5.66 1.27
CA ALA A 163 -10.66 -5.31 2.27
C ALA A 163 -10.96 -3.94 2.90
N CYS A 164 -11.32 -2.92 2.10
CA CYS A 164 -11.76 -1.62 2.61
C CYS A 164 -13.01 -1.73 3.51
N ARG A 165 -13.99 -2.58 3.16
CA ARG A 165 -15.17 -2.85 3.99
C ARG A 165 -14.78 -3.38 5.38
N ARG A 166 -13.86 -4.36 5.43
CA ARG A 166 -13.36 -4.93 6.69
C ARG A 166 -12.60 -3.89 7.52
N MET A 167 -11.71 -3.13 6.89
CA MET A 167 -10.93 -2.08 7.55
C MET A 167 -11.81 -1.01 8.20
N ALA A 168 -12.89 -0.60 7.52
CA ALA A 168 -13.83 0.40 8.02
C ALA A 168 -14.72 -0.11 9.16
N ALA A 169 -14.81 -1.44 9.36
CA ALA A 169 -15.61 -2.06 10.40
C ALA A 169 -14.85 -2.24 11.73
N VAL A 170 -13.52 -2.06 11.75
CA VAL A 170 -12.70 -2.15 12.97
C VAL A 170 -12.74 -0.81 13.70
N PRO A 171 -13.24 -0.74 14.95
CA PRO A 171 -13.20 0.48 15.76
C PRO A 171 -11.74 0.90 16.04
N PRO A 172 -11.44 2.22 16.12
CA PRO A 172 -10.09 2.73 16.35
C PRO A 172 -9.44 2.28 17.68
N ASP A 173 -10.24 1.83 18.66
CA ASP A 173 -9.77 1.46 20.01
C ASP A 173 -9.12 0.07 20.14
N LEU A 174 -8.94 -0.68 19.04
CA LEU A 174 -8.25 -1.99 19.03
C LEU A 174 -6.82 -1.93 18.48
N ALA A 175 -6.27 -0.73 18.24
CA ALA A 175 -4.84 -0.59 17.94
C ALA A 175 -4.00 -1.05 19.16
N PRO A 176 -3.00 -1.92 19.00
CA PRO A 176 -2.17 -2.36 20.11
C PRO A 176 -1.51 -1.13 20.74
N THR A 177 -1.83 -0.89 22.01
CA THR A 177 -1.12 0.10 22.82
C THR A 177 0.28 -0.44 23.06
N GLY A 178 1.23 0.02 22.27
CA GLY A 178 2.65 -0.17 22.55
C GLY A 178 2.96 0.43 23.91
N THR A 179 3.15 -0.42 24.91
CA THR A 179 3.63 -0.02 26.23
C THR A 179 5.03 0.59 26.11
N LYS A 180 5.16 1.75 26.75
CA LYS A 180 6.37 2.57 26.94
C LYS A 180 7.63 1.78 27.27
#